data_AF-A0A0D8XUF5-F1
#
_entry.id   AF-A0A0D8XUF5-F1
#
_cell.length_a   1.000
_cell.length_b   1.000
_cell.length_c   1.000
_cell.angle_alpha   90.00
_cell.angle_beta   90.00
_cell.angle_gamma   90.00
#
_symmetry.space_group_name_H-M   'P 1'
#
loop_
_entity.id
_entity.type
_entity.pdbx_description
1 polymer ?
#
loop_
_entity_poly.entity_id
_entity_poly.type
_entity_poly.pdbx_seq_one_letter_code
_entity_poly.pdbx_strand_id
1 'polypeptide(L)'
;MDLRLEESHKGFVIIVDRRGDKWSSVRTLFLQISSFFPGLIRVVFLLKPEGVLQRALEVGYRTLSENCSFKVITCDSSIELRRFLRAEQLTMDIGGLIKYNHLEWVQHRMDIERMKSSATAISQSLNDFGRVLRETELPNDVESTARILQIQTAERDAIKEDFRISARKGMALLRAVRQIEAKPQHELLSPTRLHNVTAIERMLVQLGKNS
;
A
#
# COMPACT_ATOMS: atom_id res chain seq x y z
N MET A 1 -15.96 10.52 -8.64
CA MET A 1 -16.55 9.30 -8.06
C MET A 1 -15.39 8.39 -7.67
N ASP A 2 -15.19 8.17 -6.38
CA ASP A 2 -13.98 7.60 -5.81
C ASP A 2 -13.96 6.08 -6.04
N LEU A 3 -13.04 5.58 -6.88
CA LEU A 3 -12.89 4.15 -7.22
C LEU A 3 -12.78 3.24 -5.98
N ARG A 4 -12.37 3.79 -4.83
CA ARG A 4 -12.30 3.07 -3.55
C ARG A 4 -13.67 2.70 -2.97
N LEU A 5 -14.71 3.49 -3.23
CA LEU A 5 -16.05 3.22 -2.70
C LEU A 5 -16.68 2.01 -3.41
N GLU A 6 -16.45 1.83 -4.72
CA GLU A 6 -17.00 0.67 -5.45
C GLU A 6 -16.24 -0.64 -5.18
N GLU A 7 -14.92 -0.59 -4.94
CA GLU A 7 -14.16 -1.79 -4.53
C GLU A 7 -14.55 -2.28 -3.13
N SER A 8 -14.93 -1.37 -2.23
CA SER A 8 -15.34 -1.66 -0.85
C SER A 8 -16.53 -2.65 -0.76
N HIS A 9 -17.41 -2.66 -1.76
CA HIS A 9 -18.60 -3.54 -1.76
C HIS A 9 -18.30 -5.00 -2.17
N LYS A 10 -17.13 -5.29 -2.72
CA LYS A 10 -16.78 -6.64 -3.20
C LYS A 10 -16.12 -7.52 -2.15
N GLY A 11 -15.76 -7.00 -0.97
CA GLY A 11 -15.14 -7.78 0.10
C GLY A 11 -13.78 -8.40 -0.27
N PHE A 12 -13.19 -9.14 0.65
CA PHE A 12 -11.81 -9.64 0.57
C PHE A 12 -11.75 -11.16 0.42
N VAL A 13 -10.80 -11.61 -0.39
CA VAL A 13 -10.32 -12.99 -0.45
C VAL A 13 -8.93 -13.00 0.15
N ILE A 14 -8.71 -13.83 1.18
CA ILE A 14 -7.41 -13.93 1.86
C ILE A 14 -6.85 -15.32 1.59
N ILE A 15 -5.56 -15.40 1.28
CA ILE A 15 -4.83 -16.65 1.20
C ILE A 15 -3.85 -16.68 2.37
N VAL A 16 -3.90 -17.74 3.15
CA VAL A 16 -3.04 -17.97 4.31
C VAL A 16 -2.22 -19.21 4.04
N ASP A 17 -0.92 -19.03 3.83
CA ASP A 17 0.02 -20.15 3.73
C ASP A 17 0.68 -20.44 5.07
N ARG A 18 0.38 -21.61 5.63
CA ARG A 18 0.89 -22.08 6.92
C ARG A 18 1.46 -23.50 6.84
N ARG A 19 1.82 -23.98 5.64
CA ARG A 19 2.36 -25.33 5.44
C ARG A 19 3.57 -25.64 6.33
N GLY A 20 4.46 -24.66 6.51
CA GLY A 20 5.65 -24.75 7.38
C GLY A 20 5.43 -24.37 8.85
N ASP A 21 4.19 -24.16 9.28
CA ASP A 21 3.84 -23.59 10.59
C ASP A 21 3.11 -24.59 11.50
N LYS A 22 2.66 -24.13 12.68
CA LYS A 22 1.83 -24.88 13.63
C LYS A 22 0.36 -24.46 13.55
N TRP A 23 -0.56 -25.36 13.89
CA TRP A 23 -2.00 -25.01 14.01
C TRP A 23 -2.30 -23.88 15.00
N SER A 24 -1.50 -23.73 16.06
CA SER A 24 -1.64 -22.60 16.99
C SER A 24 -1.42 -21.23 16.30
N SER A 25 -0.53 -21.17 15.30
CA SER A 25 -0.29 -19.97 14.48
C SER A 25 -1.53 -19.61 13.65
N VAL A 26 -2.20 -20.63 13.06
CA VAL A 26 -3.46 -20.46 12.33
C VAL A 26 -4.54 -19.89 13.25
N ARG A 27 -4.69 -20.46 14.45
CA ARG A 27 -5.67 -19.99 15.46
C ARG A 27 -5.45 -18.53 15.82
N THR A 28 -4.22 -18.15 16.17
CA THR A 28 -3.89 -16.76 16.49
C THR A 28 -4.19 -15.83 15.32
N LEU A 29 -3.79 -16.21 14.10
CA LEU A 29 -4.05 -15.42 12.91
C LEU A 29 -5.55 -15.21 12.65
N PHE A 30 -6.36 -16.26 12.76
CA PHE A 30 -7.81 -16.17 12.51
C PHE A 30 -8.51 -15.30 13.56
N LEU A 31 -8.09 -15.36 14.83
CA LEU A 31 -8.59 -14.45 15.85
C LEU A 31 -8.25 -12.98 15.52
N GLN A 32 -7.01 -12.71 15.12
CA GLN A 32 -6.59 -11.36 14.75
C GLN A 32 -7.35 -10.83 13.52
N ILE A 33 -7.49 -11.66 12.49
CA ILE A 33 -8.25 -11.32 11.28
C ILE A 33 -9.73 -11.07 11.63
N SER A 34 -10.35 -11.91 12.45
CA SER A 34 -11.76 -11.76 12.83
C SER A 34 -12.01 -10.48 13.64
N SER A 35 -11.06 -10.09 14.49
CA SER A 35 -11.20 -8.93 15.38
C SER A 35 -10.83 -7.59 14.75
N PHE A 36 -9.83 -7.56 13.87
CA PHE A 36 -9.20 -6.31 13.44
C PHE A 36 -9.26 -6.04 11.94
N PHE A 37 -9.70 -7.00 11.11
CA PHE A 37 -9.69 -6.80 9.68
C PHE A 37 -10.74 -5.75 9.26
N PRO A 38 -10.35 -4.68 8.53
CA PRO A 38 -11.17 -3.48 8.38
C PRO A 38 -12.29 -3.60 7.32
N GLY A 39 -12.58 -4.81 6.82
CA GLY A 39 -13.53 -5.01 5.73
C GLY A 39 -14.16 -6.40 5.73
N LEU A 40 -15.18 -6.56 4.88
CA LEU A 40 -15.89 -7.84 4.77
C LEU A 40 -14.99 -8.91 4.15
N ILE A 41 -14.67 -9.95 4.90
CA ILE A 41 -13.94 -11.12 4.38
C ILE A 41 -14.96 -12.11 3.83
N ARG A 42 -14.89 -12.41 2.53
CA ARG A 42 -15.78 -13.39 1.90
C ARG A 42 -15.30 -14.81 2.12
N VAL A 43 -14.00 -15.03 1.93
CA VAL A 43 -13.40 -16.35 2.04
C VAL A 43 -11.92 -16.25 2.40
N VAL A 44 -11.48 -17.18 3.24
CA VAL A 44 -10.07 -17.44 3.55
C VAL A 44 -9.71 -18.80 2.99
N PHE A 45 -8.72 -18.85 2.10
CA PHE A 45 -8.09 -20.09 1.67
C PHE A 45 -6.89 -20.39 2.57
N LEU A 46 -6.90 -21.54 3.24
CA LEU A 46 -5.82 -21.95 4.14
C LEU A 46 -5.03 -23.10 3.51
N LEU A 47 -3.78 -22.86 3.14
CA LEU A 47 -2.82 -23.95 2.96
C LEU A 47 -2.34 -24.34 4.36
N LYS A 48 -2.88 -25.45 4.87
CA LYS A 48 -2.76 -25.82 6.29
C LYS A 48 -1.36 -26.30 6.67
N PRO A 49 -1.01 -26.26 7.97
CA PRO A 49 0.16 -26.93 8.53
C PRO A 49 0.35 -28.36 8.03
N GLU A 50 1.55 -28.65 7.53
CA GLU A 50 1.95 -29.97 7.08
C GLU A 50 2.80 -30.68 8.15
N GLY A 51 3.04 -31.99 7.96
CA GLY A 51 3.81 -32.82 8.89
C GLY A 51 2.94 -33.78 9.72
N VAL A 52 3.54 -34.89 10.14
CA VAL A 52 2.81 -36.01 10.79
C VAL A 52 2.09 -35.55 12.06
N LEU A 53 2.78 -34.81 12.94
CA LEU A 53 2.19 -34.30 14.17
C LEU A 53 1.06 -33.28 13.90
N GLN A 54 1.25 -32.37 12.94
CA GLN A 54 0.23 -31.37 12.62
C GLN A 54 -1.03 -32.03 12.01
N ARG A 55 -0.87 -33.06 11.17
CA ARG A 55 -2.00 -33.83 10.65
C ARG A 55 -2.82 -34.51 11.75
N ALA A 56 -2.17 -35.06 12.78
CA ALA A 56 -2.87 -35.64 13.93
C ALA A 56 -3.69 -34.61 14.73
N LEU A 57 -3.25 -33.35 14.75
CA LEU A 57 -3.92 -32.27 15.47
C LEU A 57 -5.05 -31.62 14.66
N GLU A 58 -5.12 -31.83 13.35
CA GLU A 58 -6.06 -31.14 12.44
C GLU A 58 -7.52 -31.24 12.88
N VAL A 59 -7.95 -32.41 13.37
CA VAL A 59 -9.33 -32.64 13.85
C VAL A 59 -9.69 -31.67 14.97
N GLY A 60 -8.78 -31.42 15.90
CA GLY A 60 -8.99 -30.49 17.02
C GLY A 60 -9.06 -29.01 16.59
N TYR A 61 -8.57 -28.68 15.39
CA TYR A 61 -8.59 -27.32 14.84
C TYR A 61 -9.63 -27.11 13.75
N ARG A 62 -10.39 -28.15 13.37
CA ARG A 62 -11.47 -28.01 12.38
C ARG A 62 -12.57 -27.05 12.86
N THR A 63 -12.94 -27.14 14.14
CA THR A 63 -13.94 -26.26 14.78
C THR A 63 -13.53 -24.79 14.78
N LEU A 64 -12.23 -24.48 14.74
CA LEU A 64 -11.74 -23.10 14.58
C LEU A 64 -12.28 -22.49 13.27
N SER A 65 -12.22 -23.26 12.19
CA SER A 65 -12.61 -22.82 10.85
C SER A 65 -14.13 -22.62 10.73
N GLU A 66 -14.89 -23.43 11.47
CA GLU A 66 -16.37 -23.36 11.55
C GLU A 66 -16.87 -22.15 12.36
N ASN A 67 -16.09 -21.72 13.34
CA ASN A 67 -16.44 -20.60 14.24
C ASN A 67 -16.03 -19.21 13.72
N CYS A 68 -15.40 -19.13 12.55
CA CYS A 68 -15.01 -17.86 11.96
C CYS A 68 -16.24 -17.15 11.36
N SER A 69 -16.27 -15.81 11.43
CA SER A 69 -17.32 -14.99 10.79
C SER A 69 -17.23 -14.97 9.26
N PHE A 70 -16.23 -15.63 8.68
CA PHE A 70 -15.96 -15.75 7.27
C PHE A 70 -15.80 -17.22 6.87
N LYS A 71 -16.09 -17.53 5.61
CA LYS A 71 -15.91 -18.89 5.07
C LYS A 71 -14.43 -19.25 5.05
N VAL A 72 -14.07 -20.43 5.55
CA VAL A 72 -12.71 -20.98 5.43
C VAL A 72 -12.74 -22.17 4.48
N ILE A 73 -11.84 -22.20 3.50
CA ILE A 73 -11.59 -23.34 2.62
C ILE A 73 -10.16 -23.81 2.86
N THR A 74 -10.03 -24.98 3.47
CA THR A 74 -8.72 -25.60 3.68
C THR A 74 -8.29 -26.32 2.41
N CYS A 75 -7.03 -26.12 2.00
CA CYS A 75 -6.42 -26.76 0.85
C CYS A 75 -5.22 -27.60 1.32
N ASP A 76 -5.11 -28.83 0.84
CA ASP A 76 -4.00 -29.74 1.10
C ASP A 76 -2.75 -29.38 0.27
N SER A 77 -2.92 -28.61 -0.82
CA SER A 77 -1.81 -28.21 -1.69
C SER A 77 -2.11 -26.96 -2.51
N SER A 78 -1.07 -26.37 -3.09
CA SER A 78 -1.22 -25.29 -4.08
C SER A 78 -1.97 -25.73 -5.34
N ILE A 79 -1.95 -27.02 -5.69
CA ILE A 79 -2.73 -27.58 -6.80
C ILE A 79 -4.22 -27.49 -6.50
N GLU A 80 -4.62 -27.80 -5.26
CA GLU A 80 -6.01 -27.69 -4.83
C GLU A 80 -6.46 -26.23 -4.75
N LEU A 81 -5.60 -25.33 -4.25
CA LEU A 81 -5.87 -23.90 -4.25
C LEU A 81 -6.19 -23.38 -5.67
N ARG A 82 -5.50 -23.89 -6.69
CA ARG A 82 -5.75 -23.54 -8.10
C ARG A 82 -7.09 -24.01 -8.67
N ARG A 83 -7.85 -24.86 -7.96
CA ARG A 83 -9.24 -25.17 -8.34
C ARG A 83 -10.18 -23.99 -8.09
N PHE A 84 -9.78 -23.05 -7.24
CA PHE A 84 -10.59 -21.88 -6.86
C PHE A 84 -10.04 -20.58 -7.44
N LEU A 85 -8.72 -20.47 -7.58
CA LEU A 85 -8.03 -19.25 -8.01
C LEU A 85 -7.15 -19.52 -9.22
N ARG A 86 -7.17 -18.59 -10.19
CA ARG A 86 -6.36 -18.72 -11.40
C ARG A 86 -4.88 -18.48 -11.10
N ALA A 87 -3.98 -19.15 -11.83
CA ALA A 87 -2.54 -19.08 -11.57
C ALA A 87 -1.97 -17.67 -11.76
N GLU A 88 -2.56 -16.86 -12.64
CA GLU A 88 -2.21 -15.46 -12.91
C GLU A 88 -2.48 -14.54 -11.70
N GLN A 89 -3.29 -15.00 -10.73
CA GLN A 89 -3.65 -14.24 -9.53
C GLN A 89 -2.82 -14.65 -8.31
N LEU A 90 -1.95 -15.64 -8.44
CA LEU A 90 -1.18 -16.25 -7.37
C LEU A 90 0.32 -16.02 -7.56
N THR A 91 1.07 -15.92 -6.47
CA THR A 91 2.52 -15.87 -6.49
C THR A 91 3.12 -17.27 -6.68
N MET A 92 4.34 -17.35 -7.25
CA MET A 92 4.97 -18.63 -7.61
C MET A 92 5.16 -19.59 -6.44
N ASP A 93 5.42 -19.08 -5.23
CA ASP A 93 5.58 -19.83 -3.98
C ASP A 93 4.32 -20.60 -3.53
N ILE A 94 3.15 -20.13 -3.95
CA ILE A 94 1.85 -20.79 -3.73
C ILE A 94 1.27 -21.35 -5.04
N GLY A 95 2.11 -21.60 -6.03
CA GLY A 95 1.76 -22.31 -7.27
C GLY A 95 1.12 -21.45 -8.35
N GLY A 96 1.37 -20.14 -8.35
CA GLY A 96 0.96 -19.21 -9.40
C GLY A 96 2.05 -18.80 -10.39
N LEU A 97 1.80 -17.72 -11.12
CA LEU A 97 2.67 -17.17 -12.16
C LEU A 97 3.29 -15.81 -11.78
N ILE A 98 2.81 -15.18 -10.70
CA ILE A 98 3.33 -13.88 -10.27
C ILE A 98 4.69 -14.07 -9.58
N LYS A 99 5.72 -13.46 -10.15
CA LYS A 99 7.02 -13.32 -9.50
C LYS A 99 6.91 -12.34 -8.34
N TYR A 100 7.26 -12.81 -7.14
CA TYR A 100 7.30 -11.99 -5.93
C TYR A 100 8.74 -11.92 -5.41
N ASN A 101 9.22 -10.69 -5.18
CA ASN A 101 10.47 -10.43 -4.50
C ASN A 101 10.15 -9.62 -3.22
N HIS A 102 10.36 -10.25 -2.06
CA HIS A 102 10.02 -9.65 -0.79
C HIS A 102 10.82 -8.37 -0.51
N LEU A 103 12.14 -8.41 -0.75
CA LEU A 103 13.02 -7.26 -0.49
C LEU A 103 12.66 -6.06 -1.37
N GLU A 104 12.40 -6.32 -2.65
CA GLU A 104 11.94 -5.30 -3.59
C GLU A 104 10.60 -4.70 -3.16
N TRP A 105 9.64 -5.56 -2.77
CA TRP A 105 8.34 -5.10 -2.28
C TRP A 105 8.47 -4.19 -1.05
N VAL A 106 9.28 -4.60 -0.07
CA VAL A 106 9.55 -3.80 1.14
C VAL A 106 10.19 -2.47 0.76
N GLN A 107 11.19 -2.47 -0.12
CA GLN A 107 11.86 -1.25 -0.58
C GLN A 107 10.86 -0.28 -1.23
N HIS A 108 10.04 -0.77 -2.16
CA HIS A 108 8.99 0.04 -2.78
C HIS A 108 8.00 0.61 -1.77
N ARG A 109 7.59 -0.17 -0.76
CA ARG A 109 6.71 0.33 0.30
C ARG A 109 7.38 1.43 1.13
N MET A 110 8.65 1.25 1.51
CA MET A 110 9.40 2.29 2.22
C MET A 110 9.50 3.58 1.40
N ASP A 111 9.80 3.48 0.11
CA ASP A 111 9.92 4.66 -0.77
C ASP A 111 8.57 5.39 -0.93
N ILE A 112 7.46 4.63 -1.04
CA ILE A 112 6.11 5.20 -1.04
C ILE A 112 5.83 5.94 0.28
N GLU A 113 6.15 5.36 1.44
CA GLU A 113 5.94 6.04 2.73
C GLU A 113 6.82 7.28 2.89
N ARG A 114 8.08 7.24 2.42
CA ARG A 114 8.96 8.42 2.39
C ARG A 114 8.36 9.54 1.55
N MET A 115 7.83 9.21 0.37
CA MET A 115 7.15 10.19 -0.49
C MET A 115 5.93 10.81 0.18
N LYS A 116 5.09 10.01 0.84
CA LYS A 116 3.94 10.52 1.61
C LYS A 116 4.41 11.50 2.68
N SER A 117 5.45 11.14 3.43
CA SER A 117 6.03 12.01 4.45
C SER A 117 6.51 13.35 3.87
N SER A 118 7.25 13.32 2.75
CA SER A 118 7.67 14.55 2.06
C SER A 118 6.49 15.39 1.57
N ALA A 119 5.45 14.77 1.00
CA ALA A 119 4.25 15.47 0.57
C ALA A 119 3.52 16.14 1.75
N THR A 120 3.42 15.46 2.89
CA THR A 120 2.87 16.02 4.13
C THR A 120 3.68 17.21 4.62
N ALA A 121 5.02 17.11 4.61
CA ALA A 121 5.89 18.21 5.02
C ALA A 121 5.73 19.45 4.12
N ILE A 122 5.71 19.27 2.80
CA ILE A 122 5.46 20.36 1.85
C ILE A 122 4.09 21.00 2.08
N SER A 123 3.05 20.19 2.30
CA SER A 123 1.72 20.70 2.58
C SER A 123 1.69 21.52 3.87
N GLN A 124 2.44 21.12 4.90
CA GLN A 124 2.54 21.87 6.14
C GLN A 124 3.27 23.20 5.93
N SER A 125 4.43 23.19 5.25
CA SER A 125 5.16 24.42 4.92
C SER A 125 4.32 25.39 4.08
N LEU A 126 3.50 24.89 3.15
CA LEU A 126 2.59 25.73 2.36
C LEU A 126 1.49 26.37 3.23
N ASN A 127 0.93 25.61 4.17
CA ASN A 127 -0.07 26.14 5.11
C ASN A 127 0.54 27.22 6.01
N ASP A 128 1.76 26.98 6.53
CA ASP A 128 2.47 27.93 7.38
C ASP A 128 2.83 29.20 6.62
N PHE A 129 3.35 29.07 5.39
CA PHE A 129 3.60 30.22 4.52
C PHE A 129 2.33 31.02 4.21
N GLY A 130 1.22 30.33 3.89
CA GLY A 130 -0.07 30.98 3.64
C GLY A 130 -0.65 31.68 4.88
N ARG A 131 -0.34 31.18 6.09
CA ARG A 131 -0.67 31.85 7.35
C ARG A 131 0.17 33.12 7.54
N VAL A 132 1.50 33.01 7.38
CA VAL A 132 2.43 34.15 7.47
C VAL A 132 2.01 35.27 6.52
N LEU A 133 1.72 34.95 5.24
CA LEU A 133 1.27 35.94 4.26
C LEU A 133 -0.01 36.68 4.69
N ARG A 134 -0.93 35.99 5.35
CA ARG A 134 -2.22 36.55 5.78
C ARG A 134 -2.11 37.40 7.05
N GLU A 135 -1.24 36.98 7.97
CA GLU A 135 -1.05 37.61 9.28
C GLU A 135 -0.01 38.74 9.23
N THR A 136 0.75 38.87 8.14
CA THR A 136 1.77 39.92 8.00
C THR A 136 1.13 41.28 7.78
N GLU A 137 1.30 42.19 8.73
CA GLU A 137 1.07 43.62 8.54
C GLU A 137 2.33 44.27 7.94
N LEU A 138 2.16 45.07 6.88
CA LEU A 138 3.28 45.76 6.25
C LEU A 138 3.60 47.06 7.01
N PRO A 139 4.88 47.30 7.33
CA PRO A 139 5.30 48.52 8.00
C PRO A 139 5.25 49.73 7.05
N ASN A 140 5.18 50.94 7.61
CA ASN A 140 5.10 52.18 6.83
C ASN A 140 6.46 52.67 6.30
N ASP A 141 7.55 51.93 6.53
CA ASP A 141 8.86 52.22 5.96
C ASP A 141 9.23 51.26 4.82
N VAL A 142 9.86 51.83 3.80
CA VAL A 142 10.20 51.11 2.56
C VAL A 142 11.23 50.01 2.83
N GLU A 143 12.20 50.24 3.72
CA GLU A 143 13.27 49.28 3.99
C GLU A 143 12.75 48.00 4.66
N SER A 144 11.92 48.13 5.70
CA SER A 144 11.35 46.99 6.41
C SER A 144 10.34 46.24 5.54
N THR A 145 9.55 46.95 4.72
CA THR A 145 8.68 46.31 3.72
C THR A 145 9.49 45.50 2.71
N ALA A 146 10.57 46.06 2.17
CA ALA A 146 11.44 45.36 1.23
C ALA A 146 12.06 44.10 1.87
N ARG A 147 12.48 44.18 3.14
CA ARG A 147 13.03 43.04 3.88
C ARG A 147 12.01 41.92 4.07
N ILE A 148 10.77 42.25 4.44
CA ILE A 148 9.68 41.27 4.58
C ILE A 148 9.42 40.55 3.26
N LEU A 149 9.29 41.31 2.16
CA LEU A 149 9.08 40.76 0.82
C LEU A 149 10.23 39.85 0.40
N GLN A 150 11.48 40.20 0.73
CA GLN A 150 12.65 39.37 0.43
C GLN A 150 12.60 38.04 1.18
N ILE A 151 12.27 38.05 2.48
CA ILE A 151 12.15 36.83 3.29
C ILE A 151 11.05 35.93 2.75
N GLN A 152 9.85 36.48 2.52
CA GLN A 152 8.72 35.72 1.99
C GLN A 152 8.99 35.17 0.58
N THR A 153 9.73 35.90 -0.25
CA THR A 153 10.17 35.43 -1.58
C THR A 153 11.13 34.24 -1.45
N ALA A 154 12.11 34.33 -0.54
CA ALA A 154 13.05 33.24 -0.29
C ALA A 154 12.34 31.98 0.24
N GLU A 155 11.38 32.13 1.15
CA GLU A 155 10.58 31.03 1.68
C GLU A 155 9.71 30.36 0.61
N ARG A 156 9.03 31.15 -0.23
CA ARG A 156 8.30 30.64 -1.40
C ARG A 156 9.21 29.82 -2.32
N ASP A 157 10.40 30.33 -2.62
CA ASP A 157 11.34 29.68 -3.53
C ASP A 157 11.88 28.36 -2.94
N ALA A 158 12.09 28.31 -1.62
CA ALA A 158 12.45 27.07 -0.92
C ALA A 158 11.34 26.02 -1.02
N ILE A 159 10.08 26.38 -0.74
CA ILE A 159 8.93 25.46 -0.85
C ILE A 159 8.79 24.93 -2.29
N LYS A 160 8.98 25.79 -3.28
CA LYS A 160 8.94 25.41 -4.70
C LYS A 160 10.05 24.42 -5.08
N GLU A 161 11.24 24.58 -4.52
CA GLU A 161 12.33 23.64 -4.75
C GLU A 161 12.08 22.29 -4.09
N ASP A 162 11.57 22.26 -2.85
CA ASP A 162 11.19 21.02 -2.15
C ASP A 162 10.14 20.22 -2.93
N PHE A 163 9.17 20.94 -3.49
CA PHE A 163 8.17 20.38 -4.38
C PHE A 163 8.82 19.72 -5.62
N ARG A 164 9.73 20.44 -6.29
CA ARG A 164 10.42 19.97 -7.49
C ARG A 164 11.25 18.72 -7.21
N ILE A 165 11.95 18.70 -6.08
CA ILE A 165 12.74 17.54 -5.62
C ILE A 165 11.81 16.34 -5.37
N SER A 166 10.71 16.56 -4.66
CA SER A 166 9.73 15.50 -4.35
C SER A 166 9.07 14.93 -5.61
N ALA A 167 8.71 15.79 -6.58
CA ALA A 167 8.18 15.35 -7.87
C ALA A 167 9.19 14.50 -8.65
N ARG A 168 10.47 14.91 -8.68
CA ARG A 168 11.54 14.12 -9.34
C ARG A 168 11.74 12.75 -8.69
N LYS A 169 11.78 12.70 -7.36
CA LYS A 169 11.86 11.44 -6.60
C LYS A 169 10.66 10.55 -6.91
N GLY A 170 9.46 11.12 -6.96
CA GLY A 170 8.25 10.38 -7.31
C GLY A 170 8.24 9.82 -8.72
N MET A 171 8.70 10.59 -9.71
CA MET A 171 8.83 10.10 -11.09
C MET A 171 9.90 9.01 -11.21
N ALA A 172 11.00 9.11 -10.48
CA ALA A 172 12.02 8.05 -10.44
C ALA A 172 11.45 6.75 -9.82
N LEU A 173 10.72 6.85 -8.70
CA LEU A 173 10.08 5.71 -8.07
C LEU A 173 9.02 5.08 -8.98
N LEU A 174 8.21 5.89 -9.68
CA LEU A 174 7.21 5.39 -10.62
C LEU A 174 7.87 4.57 -11.74
N ARG A 175 9.00 5.03 -12.26
CA ARG A 175 9.79 4.29 -13.27
C ARG A 175 10.32 2.97 -12.70
N ALA A 176 10.88 3.00 -11.49
CA ALA A 176 11.39 1.80 -10.81
C ALA A 176 10.29 0.76 -10.58
N VAL A 177 9.14 1.16 -10.03
CA VAL A 177 8.00 0.26 -9.76
C VAL A 177 7.40 -0.31 -11.05
N ARG A 178 7.43 0.46 -12.15
CA ARG A 178 7.01 -0.01 -13.48
C ARG A 178 8.00 -0.99 -14.11
N GLN A 179 9.27 -1.01 -13.71
CA GLN A 179 10.35 -1.85 -14.25
C GLN A 179 10.43 -1.87 -15.80
N ILE A 180 9.90 -0.88 -16.53
CA ILE A 180 9.96 -0.82 -18.01
C ILE A 180 9.99 0.65 -18.44
N GLU A 181 10.86 0.99 -19.39
CA GLU A 181 10.95 2.29 -20.07
C GLU A 181 9.69 2.66 -20.89
N ALA A 182 8.73 1.72 -21.02
CA ALA A 182 7.45 1.87 -21.72
C ALA A 182 6.28 1.41 -20.84
N LYS A 183 5.11 2.05 -21.00
CA LYS A 183 3.86 1.76 -20.26
C LYS A 183 3.48 0.27 -20.41
N PRO A 184 3.51 -0.56 -19.36
CA PRO A 184 2.99 -1.92 -19.46
C PRO A 184 1.46 -1.89 -19.59
N GLN A 185 0.92 -2.81 -20.38
CA GLN A 185 -0.51 -3.12 -20.35
C GLN A 185 -0.88 -3.61 -18.94
N HIS A 186 -2.07 -3.22 -18.46
CA HIS A 186 -2.56 -3.47 -17.10
C HIS A 186 -2.53 -4.97 -16.70
N GLU A 187 -2.52 -5.86 -17.69
CA GLU A 187 -2.49 -7.32 -17.56
C GLU A 187 -1.12 -7.89 -17.15
N LEU A 188 -0.04 -7.11 -17.27
CA LEU A 188 1.34 -7.55 -16.98
C LEU A 188 1.86 -7.10 -15.60
N LEU A 189 1.08 -6.31 -14.86
CA LEU A 189 1.44 -5.87 -13.52
C LEU A 189 0.87 -6.85 -12.50
N SER A 190 1.68 -7.29 -11.54
CA SER A 190 1.12 -7.96 -10.36
C SER A 190 0.14 -7.01 -9.67
N PRO A 191 -0.95 -7.48 -9.05
CA PRO A 191 -1.93 -6.61 -8.38
C PRO A 191 -1.30 -5.63 -7.39
N THR A 192 -0.24 -6.06 -6.71
CA THR A 192 0.58 -5.24 -5.82
C THR A 192 1.32 -4.11 -6.55
N ARG A 193 1.84 -4.38 -7.74
CA ARG A 193 2.49 -3.36 -8.59
C ARG A 193 1.47 -2.34 -9.09
N LEU A 194 0.29 -2.76 -9.51
CA LEU A 194 -0.79 -1.85 -9.90
C LEU A 194 -1.19 -0.91 -8.76
N HIS A 195 -1.32 -1.44 -7.55
CA HIS A 195 -1.66 -0.65 -6.37
C HIS A 195 -0.56 0.38 -6.05
N ASN A 196 0.71 -0.02 -6.11
CA ASN A 196 1.84 0.86 -5.92
C ASN A 196 1.90 1.96 -7.00
N VAL A 197 1.72 1.62 -8.28
CA VAL A 197 1.66 2.57 -9.40
C VAL A 197 0.55 3.59 -9.16
N THR A 198 -0.66 3.13 -8.84
CA THR A 198 -1.81 4.00 -8.61
C THR A 198 -1.58 4.94 -7.42
N ALA A 199 -0.97 4.45 -6.34
CA ALA A 199 -0.62 5.27 -5.19
C ALA A 199 0.39 6.37 -5.57
N ILE A 200 1.43 6.03 -6.33
CA ILE A 200 2.46 6.98 -6.77
C ILE A 200 1.89 8.00 -7.75
N GLU A 201 1.07 7.57 -8.72
CA GLU A 201 0.42 8.48 -9.67
C GLU A 201 -0.50 9.47 -8.97
N ARG A 202 -1.30 9.02 -7.99
CA ARG A 202 -2.13 9.93 -7.19
C ARG A 202 -1.29 10.96 -6.44
N MET A 203 -0.20 10.53 -5.81
CA MET A 203 0.72 11.45 -5.13
C MET A 203 1.33 12.47 -6.10
N LEU A 204 1.75 12.03 -7.30
CA LEU A 204 2.30 12.91 -8.32
C LEU A 204 1.26 13.90 -8.85
N VAL A 205 -0.01 13.51 -8.99
CA VAL A 205 -1.10 14.43 -9.35
C VAL A 205 -1.37 15.44 -8.24
N GLN A 206 -1.36 15.01 -6.97
CA GLN A 206 -1.52 15.91 -5.83
C GLN A 206 -0.38 16.92 -5.73
N LEU A 207 0.84 16.50 -6.05
CA LEU A 207 1.95 17.41 -6.24
C LEU A 207 1.60 18.33 -7.43
N GLY A 208 1.54 17.83 -8.67
CA GLY A 208 1.41 18.65 -9.88
C GLY A 208 0.20 19.59 -9.99
N LYS A 209 -0.85 19.42 -9.17
CA LYS A 209 -1.98 20.36 -9.10
C LYS A 209 -1.68 21.66 -8.35
N ASN A 210 -0.58 21.72 -7.58
CA ASN A 210 -0.20 22.85 -6.73
C ASN A 210 1.06 23.59 -7.24
N SER A 211 1.52 23.30 -8.46
CA SER A 211 2.66 23.96 -9.12
C SER A 211 2.26 25.07 -10.06
#